data_AF-A0A850EG57-F1
#
_entry.id   AF-A0A850EG57-F1
#
_cell.length_a   1.000
_cell.length_b   1.000
_cell.length_c   1.000
_cell.angle_alpha   90.00
_cell.angle_beta   90.00
_cell.angle_gamma   90.00
#
_symmetry.space_group_name_H-M   'P 1'
#
loop_
_entity.id
_entity.type
_entity.pdbx_description
1 polymer ?
#
loop_
_entity_poly.entity_id
_entity_poly.type
_entity_poly.pdbx_seq_one_letter_code
_entity_poly.pdbx_strand_id
1 'polypeptide(L)'
;MSHTAIAPESNAIRNYLLQHQLPLYFSKPVLNHVETYMTAAIAKRFRGKVTALAEYSDRHRTTLGHFLAEGVWDETVLQNKVKTESIFQILDTSKRTAEPLFVIHDDTIAQKTKPSSQARFPIEQAGFHHSH
;
A
#
# COMPACT_ATOMS: atom_id res chain seq x y z
N MET A 1 13.73 -12.86 21.10
CA MET A 1 13.93 -11.55 20.46
C MET A 1 12.63 -10.78 20.56
N SER A 2 12.63 -9.65 21.27
CA SER A 2 11.42 -8.85 21.50
C SER A 2 10.91 -8.29 20.17
N HIS A 3 9.68 -8.64 19.80
CA HIS A 3 8.97 -8.07 18.66
C HIS A 3 8.42 -6.70 19.07
N THR A 4 9.27 -5.68 19.10
CA THR A 4 8.80 -4.31 19.28
C THR A 4 8.05 -3.92 18.01
N ALA A 5 6.71 -3.96 18.07
CA ALA A 5 5.86 -3.37 17.05
C ALA A 5 6.19 -1.87 16.99
N ILE A 6 6.75 -1.41 15.87
CA ILE A 6 6.77 0.01 15.57
C ILE A 6 5.33 0.33 15.19
N ALA A 7 4.50 0.64 16.18
CA ALA A 7 3.20 1.21 15.89
C ALA A 7 3.48 2.60 15.30
N PRO A 8 3.16 2.86 14.01
CA PRO A 8 3.15 4.23 13.57
C PRO A 8 2.08 4.93 14.42
N GLU A 9 2.35 6.15 14.88
CA GLU A 9 1.27 6.96 15.41
C GLU A 9 0.18 7.02 14.32
N SER A 10 -1.02 6.49 14.57
CA SER A 10 -2.10 6.43 13.56
C SER A 10 -2.33 7.78 12.89
N ASN A 11 -2.08 8.87 13.62
CA ASN A 11 -2.16 10.23 13.14
C ASN A 11 -1.14 10.57 12.04
N ALA A 12 0.05 9.96 12.03
CA ALA A 12 1.08 10.26 11.03
C ALA A 12 0.64 9.87 9.62
N ILE A 13 0.05 8.68 9.46
CA ILE A 13 -0.48 8.22 8.17
C ILE A 13 -1.64 9.11 7.75
N ARG A 14 -2.60 9.36 8.65
CA ARG A 14 -3.74 10.24 8.37
C ARG A 14 -3.29 11.64 7.94
N ASN A 15 -2.35 12.24 8.68
CA ASN A 15 -1.82 13.56 8.39
C ASN A 15 -1.10 13.59 7.05
N TYR A 16 -0.32 12.54 6.71
CA TYR A 16 0.29 12.38 5.40
C TYR A 16 -0.77 12.42 4.29
N LEU A 17 -1.85 11.62 4.40
CA LEU A 17 -2.92 11.60 3.40
C LEU A 17 -3.58 12.97 3.23
N LEU A 18 -3.80 13.69 4.32
CA LEU A 18 -4.37 15.04 4.31
C LEU A 18 -3.43 16.07 3.69
N GLN A 19 -2.16 16.09 4.10
CA GLN A 19 -1.13 17.01 3.59
C GLN A 19 -0.92 16.84 2.08
N HIS A 20 -1.04 15.62 1.58
CA HIS A 20 -0.93 15.31 0.16
C HIS A 20 -2.24 15.48 -0.63
N GLN A 21 -3.27 16.07 -0.01
CA GLN A 21 -4.55 16.44 -0.64
C GLN A 21 -5.29 15.26 -1.29
N LEU A 22 -5.06 14.04 -0.80
CA LEU A 22 -5.76 12.85 -1.27
C LEU A 22 -7.29 12.88 -1.06
N PRO A 23 -7.86 13.65 -0.10
CA PRO A 23 -9.31 13.88 -0.04
C PRO A 23 -9.93 14.53 -1.29
N LEU A 24 -9.14 15.13 -2.18
CA LEU A 24 -9.65 15.63 -3.46
C LEU A 24 -9.92 14.52 -4.48
N TYR A 25 -9.31 13.35 -4.29
CA TYR A 25 -9.35 12.24 -5.25
C TYR A 25 -10.11 11.02 -4.71
N PHE A 26 -10.21 10.88 -3.39
CA PHE A 26 -10.77 9.70 -2.75
C PHE A 26 -11.91 10.05 -1.80
N SER A 27 -12.93 9.19 -1.81
CA SER A 27 -14.01 9.26 -0.84
C SER A 27 -13.51 8.92 0.57
N LYS A 28 -14.24 9.38 1.60
CA LYS A 28 -13.93 9.07 2.99
C LYS A 28 -13.81 7.56 3.29
N PRO A 29 -14.70 6.68 2.76
CA PRO A 29 -14.52 5.23 2.91
C PRO A 29 -13.21 4.71 2.31
N VAL A 30 -12.81 5.18 1.12
CA VAL A 30 -11.55 4.78 0.48
C VAL A 30 -10.36 5.20 1.33
N LEU A 31 -10.34 6.46 1.80
CA LEU A 31 -9.27 6.96 2.68
C LEU A 31 -9.17 6.18 3.98
N ASN A 32 -10.31 5.85 4.60
CA ASN A 32 -10.34 5.06 5.83
C ASN A 32 -9.74 3.66 5.60
N HIS A 33 -10.12 3.00 4.50
CA HIS A 33 -9.50 1.72 4.16
C HIS A 33 -8.00 1.90 3.95
N VAL A 34 -7.58 2.80 3.08
CA VAL A 34 -6.16 3.08 2.79
C VAL A 34 -5.34 3.34 4.08
N GLU A 35 -5.86 4.15 5.01
CA GLU A 35 -5.27 4.39 6.33
C GLU A 35 -5.11 3.10 7.15
N THR A 36 -6.17 2.28 7.24
CA THR A 36 -6.14 0.97 7.90
C THR A 36 -5.11 0.04 7.26
N TYR A 37 -5.07 -0.06 5.93
CA TYR A 37 -4.13 -0.92 5.20
C TYR A 37 -2.68 -0.55 5.49
N MET A 38 -2.34 0.74 5.41
CA MET A 38 -0.97 1.20 5.68
C MET A 38 -0.59 1.00 7.14
N THR A 39 -1.50 1.31 8.08
CA THR A 39 -1.24 1.14 9.52
C THR A 39 -0.94 -0.31 9.85
N ALA A 40 -1.79 -1.22 9.38
CA ALA A 40 -1.63 -2.64 9.58
C ALA A 40 -0.37 -3.19 8.89
N ALA A 41 -0.06 -2.69 7.69
CA ALA A 41 1.12 -3.12 6.95
C ALA A 41 2.42 -2.80 7.69
N ILE A 42 2.53 -1.60 8.25
CA ILE A 42 3.68 -1.16 9.04
C ILE A 42 3.76 -1.97 10.34
N ALA A 43 2.64 -2.05 11.08
CA ALA A 43 2.64 -2.66 12.39
C ALA A 43 2.90 -4.18 12.37
N LYS A 44 2.43 -4.89 11.33
CA LYS A 44 2.59 -6.35 11.18
C LYS A 44 3.72 -6.76 10.24
N ARG A 45 4.48 -5.81 9.68
CA ARG A 45 5.48 -6.06 8.62
C ARG A 45 4.87 -6.91 7.50
N PHE A 46 3.72 -6.45 7.04
CA PHE A 46 2.78 -7.10 6.14
C PHE A 46 3.25 -8.41 5.47
N ARG A 47 2.70 -9.55 5.88
CA ARG A 47 3.02 -10.87 5.29
C ARG A 47 2.05 -11.31 4.18
N GLY A 48 1.29 -10.40 3.59
CA GLY A 48 0.41 -10.72 2.46
C GLY A 48 -0.97 -11.31 2.80
N LYS A 49 -1.33 -11.44 4.10
CA LYS A 49 -2.62 -12.00 4.52
C LYS A 49 -3.60 -10.92 5.00
N VAL A 50 -4.82 -10.91 4.44
CA VAL A 50 -5.89 -9.98 4.83
C VAL A 50 -6.36 -10.19 6.27
N THR A 51 -6.25 -11.41 6.79
CA THR A 51 -6.57 -11.72 8.20
C THR A 51 -5.74 -10.91 9.19
N ALA A 52 -4.47 -10.62 8.88
CA ALA A 52 -3.62 -9.79 9.71
C ALA A 52 -4.05 -8.31 9.71
N LEU A 53 -4.82 -7.87 8.71
CA LEU A 53 -5.31 -6.49 8.58
C LEU A 53 -6.58 -6.25 9.40
N ALA A 54 -7.39 -7.30 9.62
CA ALA A 54 -8.64 -7.21 10.36
C ALA A 54 -8.44 -6.76 11.82
N GLU A 55 -7.27 -7.00 12.41
CA GLU A 55 -6.90 -6.51 13.75
C GLU A 55 -6.83 -4.97 13.84
N TYR A 56 -6.73 -4.26 12.71
CA TYR A 56 -6.59 -2.80 12.63
C TYR A 56 -7.81 -2.12 12.00
N SER A 57 -8.91 -2.86 11.82
CA SER A 57 -10.14 -2.35 11.20
C SER A 57 -11.33 -2.59 12.11
N ASP A 58 -12.28 -1.65 12.10
CA ASP A 58 -13.64 -1.87 12.60
C ASP A 58 -14.47 -2.73 11.64
N ARG A 59 -13.94 -3.05 10.45
CA ARG A 59 -14.62 -3.84 9.42
C ARG A 59 -14.19 -5.31 9.44
N HIS A 60 -15.13 -6.16 9.05
CA HIS A 60 -14.87 -7.58 8.91
C HIS A 60 -13.83 -7.85 7.81
N ARG A 61 -13.03 -8.91 7.96
CA ARG A 61 -12.00 -9.33 6.99
C ARG A 61 -12.53 -9.46 5.55
N THR A 62 -13.79 -9.84 5.39
CA THR A 62 -14.45 -9.96 4.07
C THR A 62 -14.62 -8.60 3.41
N THR A 63 -14.98 -7.55 4.16
CA THR A 63 -15.08 -6.18 3.64
C THR A 63 -13.73 -5.65 3.17
N LEU A 64 -12.67 -5.95 3.92
CA LEU A 64 -11.29 -5.64 3.51
C LEU A 64 -10.94 -6.39 2.21
N GLY A 65 -11.24 -7.69 2.13
CA GLY A 65 -11.06 -8.46 0.90
C GLY A 65 -11.80 -7.86 -0.31
N HIS A 66 -13.07 -7.49 -0.13
CA HIS A 66 -13.86 -6.83 -1.18
C HIS A 66 -13.30 -5.47 -1.58
N PHE A 67 -12.81 -4.66 -0.65
CA PHE A 67 -12.22 -3.37 -0.99
C PHE A 67 -11.03 -3.50 -1.95
N LEU A 68 -10.18 -4.52 -1.76
CA LEU A 68 -9.06 -4.77 -2.66
C LEU A 68 -9.47 -5.40 -4.00
N ALA A 69 -10.47 -6.28 -3.99
CA ALA A 69 -10.85 -7.05 -5.18
C ALA A 69 -11.84 -6.31 -6.10
N GLU A 70 -12.75 -5.54 -5.50
CA GLU A 70 -13.93 -4.96 -6.15
C GLU A 70 -14.14 -3.48 -5.81
N GLY A 71 -13.27 -2.91 -4.97
CA GLY A 71 -13.37 -1.50 -4.59
C GLY A 71 -13.23 -0.58 -5.80
N VAL A 72 -14.09 0.44 -5.87
CA VAL A 72 -14.05 1.46 -6.92
C VAL A 72 -13.23 2.65 -6.44
N TRP A 73 -11.94 2.66 -6.78
CA TRP A 73 -11.01 3.77 -6.53
C TRP A 73 -9.83 3.70 -7.50
N ASP A 74 -9.26 4.85 -7.82
CA ASP A 74 -8.12 4.93 -8.74
C ASP A 74 -6.80 4.79 -7.98
N GLU A 75 -6.24 3.57 -7.95
CA GLU A 75 -4.95 3.30 -7.32
C GLU A 75 -3.78 4.09 -7.95
N THR A 76 -3.91 4.50 -9.22
CA THR A 76 -2.84 5.21 -9.94
C THR A 76 -2.58 6.58 -9.34
N VAL A 77 -3.58 7.21 -8.71
CA VAL A 77 -3.41 8.47 -7.98
C VAL A 77 -2.38 8.31 -6.86
N LEU A 78 -2.48 7.25 -6.07
CA LEU A 78 -1.55 6.99 -4.97
C LEU A 78 -0.17 6.58 -5.49
N GLN A 79 -0.12 5.71 -6.50
CA GLN A 79 1.13 5.27 -7.13
C GLN A 79 1.92 6.45 -7.73
N ASN A 80 1.24 7.32 -8.47
CA ASN A 80 1.84 8.52 -9.05
C ASN A 80 2.35 9.48 -7.98
N LYS A 81 1.56 9.68 -6.90
CA LYS A 81 1.99 10.53 -5.78
C LYS A 81 3.26 10.02 -5.14
N VAL A 82 3.32 8.73 -4.78
CA VAL A 82 4.52 8.11 -4.20
C VAL A 82 5.71 8.21 -5.14
N LYS A 83 5.52 7.94 -6.44
CA LYS A 83 6.59 8.03 -7.44
C LYS A 83 7.16 9.45 -7.53
N THR A 84 6.30 10.45 -7.65
CA THR A 84 6.69 11.86 -7.76
C THR A 84 7.40 12.35 -6.51
N GLU A 85 6.85 12.10 -5.32
CA GLU A 85 7.48 12.48 -4.04
C GLU A 85 8.84 11.79 -3.86
N SER A 86 8.95 10.51 -4.19
CA SER A 86 10.22 9.77 -4.10
C SER A 86 11.29 10.40 -4.99
N ILE A 87 10.95 10.76 -6.23
CA ILE A 87 11.88 11.43 -7.15
C ILE A 87 12.30 12.79 -6.59
N PHE A 88 11.36 13.59 -6.10
CA PHE A 88 11.69 14.90 -5.52
C PHE A 88 12.63 14.78 -4.31
N GLN A 89 12.33 13.86 -3.40
CA GLN A 89 13.15 13.64 -2.20
C GLN A 89 14.56 13.16 -2.55
N ILE A 90 14.70 12.25 -3.51
CA ILE A 90 16.00 11.76 -4.00
C ILE A 90 16.81 12.91 -4.63
N LEU A 91 16.18 13.72 -5.49
CA LEU A 91 16.83 14.85 -6.14
C LEU A 91 17.25 15.94 -5.14
N ASP A 92 16.38 16.27 -4.18
CA ASP A 92 16.70 17.24 -3.11
C ASP A 92 17.87 16.75 -2.26
N THR A 93 17.84 15.48 -1.87
CA THR A 93 18.90 14.87 -1.06
C THR A 93 20.23 14.92 -1.81
N SER A 94 20.29 14.47 -3.06
CA SER A 94 21.53 14.49 -3.87
C SER A 94 22.09 15.91 -4.06
N LYS A 95 21.21 16.90 -4.31
CA LYS A 95 21.64 18.31 -4.41
C LYS A 95 22.24 18.83 -3.09
N ARG A 96 21.64 18.46 -1.96
CA ARG A 96 22.08 18.90 -0.63
C ARG A 96 23.37 18.23 -0.18
N THR A 97 23.57 16.95 -0.51
CA THR A 97 24.74 16.18 -0.08
C THR A 97 25.89 16.23 -1.09
N ALA A 98 25.63 16.70 -2.32
CA ALA A 98 26.53 16.61 -3.47
C ALA A 98 26.95 15.16 -3.81
N GLU A 99 26.17 14.18 -3.35
CA GLU A 99 26.41 12.76 -3.62
C GLU A 99 25.80 12.36 -4.97
N PRO A 100 26.46 11.46 -5.72
CA PRO A 100 25.93 10.94 -6.97
C PRO A 100 24.68 10.09 -6.74
N LEU A 101 23.80 10.07 -7.74
CA LEU A 101 22.62 9.22 -7.75
C LEU A 101 22.96 7.83 -8.30
N PHE A 102 22.66 6.80 -7.51
CA PHE A 102 22.72 5.41 -7.94
C PHE A 102 21.31 4.93 -8.25
N VAL A 103 21.08 4.46 -9.47
CA VAL A 103 19.79 3.94 -9.93
C VAL A 103 19.92 2.44 -10.15
N ILE A 104 19.12 1.66 -9.42
CA ILE A 104 19.00 0.22 -9.61
C ILE A 104 17.73 -0.03 -10.43
N HIS A 105 17.88 -0.72 -11.55
CA HIS A 105 16.78 -1.16 -12.40
C HIS A 105 16.76 -2.68 -12.39
N ASP A 106 15.69 -3.25 -11.84
CA ASP A 106 15.48 -4.68 -11.71
C ASP A 106 14.00 -4.99 -11.98
N ASP A 107 13.75 -6.12 -12.62
CA ASP A 107 12.39 -6.58 -12.91
C ASP A 107 11.98 -7.62 -11.86
N THR A 108 10.86 -7.38 -11.17
CA THR A 108 10.31 -8.33 -10.20
C THR A 108 9.05 -9.01 -10.75
N ILE A 109 8.97 -10.34 -10.60
CA ILE A 109 7.78 -11.11 -10.92
C ILE A 109 7.03 -11.44 -9.63
N ALA A 110 5.76 -11.00 -9.55
CA ALA A 110 4.85 -11.44 -8.50
C ALA A 110 4.15 -12.75 -8.94
N GLN A 111 4.36 -13.83 -8.20
CA GLN A 111 3.78 -15.14 -8.52
C GLN A 111 2.26 -15.12 -8.38
N LYS A 112 1.54 -15.65 -9.37
CA LYS A 112 0.08 -15.73 -9.37
C LYS A 112 -0.42 -16.80 -8.41
N THR A 113 -1.52 -16.49 -7.73
CA THR A 113 -2.29 -17.47 -6.96
C THR A 113 -3.42 -18.09 -7.78
N LYS A 114 -3.89 -17.39 -8.82
CA LYS A 114 -4.90 -17.88 -9.76
C LYS A 114 -4.27 -18.69 -10.91
N PRO A 115 -4.79 -19.89 -11.22
CA PRO A 115 -4.33 -20.67 -12.37
C PRO A 115 -4.47 -19.88 -13.68
N SER A 116 -3.49 -20.01 -14.57
CA SER A 116 -3.50 -19.31 -15.87
C SER A 116 -4.73 -19.63 -16.71
N SER A 117 -5.26 -20.85 -16.61
CA SER A 117 -6.48 -21.30 -17.30
C SER A 117 -7.75 -20.55 -16.89
N GLN A 118 -7.74 -19.89 -15.74
CA GLN A 118 -8.86 -19.10 -15.22
C GLN A 118 -8.60 -17.59 -15.32
N ALA A 119 -7.40 -17.19 -15.74
CA ALA A 119 -6.98 -15.80 -15.77
C ALA A 119 -7.46 -15.10 -17.05
N ARG A 120 -8.10 -13.93 -16.92
CA ARG A 120 -8.52 -13.09 -18.05
C ARG A 120 -7.43 -12.11 -18.50
N PHE A 121 -6.50 -11.79 -17.60
CA PHE A 121 -5.40 -10.85 -17.87
C PHE A 121 -4.04 -11.39 -17.40
N PRO A 122 -2.93 -11.01 -18.05
CA PRO A 122 -1.59 -11.49 -17.70
C PRO A 122 -1.14 -11.20 -16.27
N ILE A 123 -1.73 -10.25 -15.56
CA ILE A 123 -1.38 -9.87 -14.18
C ILE A 123 -2.48 -10.16 -13.15
N GLU A 124 -3.53 -10.88 -13.55
CA GLU A 124 -4.69 -11.13 -12.68
C GLU A 124 -4.29 -11.93 -11.42
N GLN A 125 -4.65 -11.41 -10.25
CA GLN A 125 -4.38 -12.00 -8.92
C GLN A 125 -2.91 -12.36 -8.66
N ALA A 126 -1.98 -11.56 -9.17
CA ALA A 126 -0.58 -11.57 -8.72
C ALA A 126 -0.40 -10.99 -7.29
N GLY A 127 -1.43 -11.07 -6.44
CA GLY A 127 -1.54 -10.33 -5.18
C GLY A 127 -2.07 -11.15 -4.00
N PHE A 128 -2.67 -10.46 -3.03
CA PHE A 128 -3.01 -10.93 -1.68
C PHE A 128 -3.60 -12.34 -1.59
N HIS A 129 -3.17 -13.09 -0.57
CA HIS A 129 -3.70 -14.42 -0.30
C HIS A 129 -4.95 -14.32 0.60
N HIS A 130 -6.11 -14.69 0.05
CA HIS A 130 -7.34 -14.86 0.81
C HIS A 130 -7.24 -16.20 1.57
N SER A 131 -6.66 -16.18 2.77
CA SER A 131 -6.74 -17.36 3.64
C SER A 131 -8.20 -17.56 4.06
N HIS A 132 -8.81 -18.65 3.59
CA HIS A 132 -10.08 -19.14 4.13
C HIS A 132 -9.89 -19.53 5.60
#